data_AF-A0AAU5YEY2-F1
#
_entry.id   AF-A0AAU5YEY2-F1
#
_cell.length_a   1.000
_cell.length_b   1.000
_cell.length_c   1.000
_cell.angle_alpha   90.00
_cell.angle_beta   90.00
_cell.angle_gamma   90.00
#
_symmetry.space_group_name_H-M   'P 1'
#
loop_
_entity.id
_entity.type
_entity.pdbx_description
1 polymer ?
#
loop_
_entity_poly.entity_id
_entity_poly.type
_entity_poly.pdbx_seq_one_letter_code
_entity_poly.pdbx_strand_id
1 'polypeptide(L)'
;MTRRPMPACAAQTVIDAAGLAKAPDWPETRHWHVVSGGHALVVIEPSYGGNSRTGRNGWNWWLADGARTRHQPEPSRDKAAIAGLAAWKRQATN
;
A
#
# COMPACT_ATOMS: atom_id res chain seq x y z
N MET A 1 -9.98 -2.89 19.66
CA MET A 1 -10.88 -3.94 19.14
C MET A 1 -10.02 -5.00 18.47
N THR A 2 -9.89 -6.18 19.09
CA THR A 2 -9.15 -7.30 18.50
C THR A 2 -9.99 -7.89 17.37
N ARG A 3 -9.64 -7.57 16.12
CA ARG A 3 -10.23 -8.21 14.94
C ARG A 3 -9.89 -9.70 15.00
N ARG A 4 -10.88 -10.57 14.80
CA ARG A 4 -10.60 -12.00 14.63
C ARG A 4 -9.78 -12.18 13.33
N PRO A 5 -8.77 -13.05 13.32
CA PRO A 5 -8.01 -13.34 12.12
C PRO A 5 -8.92 -13.83 11.00
N MET A 6 -8.72 -13.30 9.80
CA MET A 6 -9.38 -13.71 8.57
C MET A 6 -8.73 -14.98 8.02
N PRO A 7 -9.50 -15.94 7.47
CA PRO A 7 -8.95 -17.08 6.76
C PRO A 7 -8.08 -16.65 5.57
N ALA A 8 -6.97 -17.36 5.32
CA ALA A 8 -6.02 -17.02 4.25
C ALA A 8 -6.67 -16.96 2.85
N CYS A 9 -7.63 -17.85 2.57
CA CYS A 9 -8.37 -17.83 1.30
C CYS A 9 -9.22 -16.56 1.15
N ALA A 10 -9.90 -16.13 2.22
CA ALA A 10 -10.70 -14.91 2.20
C ALA A 10 -9.81 -13.66 2.02
N ALA A 11 -8.66 -13.63 2.66
CA ALA A 11 -7.68 -12.55 2.45
C ALA A 11 -7.16 -12.53 1.01
N GLN A 12 -6.95 -13.71 0.39
CA GLN A 12 -6.56 -13.78 -1.01
C GLN A 12 -7.64 -13.24 -1.95
N THR A 13 -8.92 -13.55 -1.72
CA THR A 13 -10.03 -12.99 -2.51
C THR A 13 -10.06 -11.46 -2.46
N VAL A 14 -9.80 -10.86 -1.30
CA VAL A 14 -9.73 -9.39 -1.17
C VAL A 14 -8.59 -8.81 -2.01
N ILE A 15 -7.43 -9.48 -2.01
CA ILE A 15 -6.25 -9.10 -2.81
C ILE A 15 -6.53 -9.24 -4.30
N ASP A 16 -7.15 -10.33 -4.72
CA ASP A 16 -7.45 -10.58 -6.15
C ASP A 16 -8.47 -9.57 -6.70
N ALA A 17 -9.36 -9.06 -5.85
CA ALA A 17 -10.30 -7.99 -6.18
C ALA A 17 -9.70 -6.58 -6.04
N ALA A 18 -8.45 -6.45 -5.55
CA ALA A 18 -7.84 -5.16 -5.28
C ALA A 18 -7.31 -4.50 -6.55
N GLY A 19 -7.57 -3.21 -6.70
CA GLY A 19 -7.08 -2.37 -7.78
C GLY A 19 -6.16 -1.26 -7.26
N LEU A 20 -5.18 -0.87 -8.08
CA LEU A 20 -4.34 0.30 -7.81
C LEU A 20 -4.99 1.55 -8.39
N ALA A 21 -5.42 2.47 -7.52
CA ALA A 21 -6.08 3.72 -7.88
C ALA A 21 -5.26 4.93 -7.42
N LYS A 22 -5.36 6.05 -8.13
CA LYS A 22 -4.81 7.32 -7.63
C LYS A 22 -5.67 7.78 -6.44
N ALA A 23 -5.06 8.30 -5.39
CA ALA A 23 -5.80 8.78 -4.22
C ALA A 23 -6.81 9.87 -4.65
N PRO A 24 -8.06 9.84 -4.16
CA PRO A 24 -9.11 10.79 -4.56
C PRO A 24 -8.87 12.22 -4.04
N ASP A 25 -7.97 12.40 -3.08
CA ASP A 25 -7.80 13.66 -2.38
C ASP A 25 -6.72 14.50 -3.07
N TRP A 26 -7.17 15.38 -3.96
CA TRP A 26 -6.44 16.49 -4.60
C TRP A 26 -5.47 16.08 -5.75
N PRO A 27 -5.41 16.87 -6.85
CA PRO A 27 -4.50 16.63 -7.98
C PRO A 27 -3.02 16.54 -7.59
N GLU A 28 -2.67 17.17 -6.47
CA GLU A 28 -1.33 17.37 -5.94
C GLU A 28 -0.85 16.22 -5.04
N THR A 29 -1.75 15.41 -4.47
CA THR A 29 -1.28 14.24 -3.73
C THR A 29 -0.69 13.26 -4.72
N ARG A 30 0.61 12.98 -4.55
CA ARG A 30 1.32 12.01 -5.36
C ARG A 30 1.03 10.58 -4.90
N HIS A 31 -0.06 10.40 -4.15
CA HIS A 31 -0.41 9.18 -3.44
C HIS A 31 -1.26 8.27 -4.33
N TRP A 32 -1.07 6.98 -4.12
CA TRP A 32 -1.79 5.90 -4.77
C TRP A 32 -2.32 4.98 -3.68
N HIS A 33 -3.50 4.44 -3.88
CA HIS A 33 -4.13 3.49 -2.96
C HIS A 33 -4.30 2.15 -3.66
N VAL A 34 -4.03 1.07 -2.94
CA VAL A 34 -4.57 -0.24 -3.30
C VAL A 34 -5.94 -0.34 -2.63
N VAL A 35 -6.98 -0.48 -3.44
CA VAL A 35 -8.39 -0.41 -3.00
C VAL A 35 -9.09 -1.72 -3.34
N SER A 36 -9.87 -2.26 -2.39
CA SER A 36 -10.75 -3.41 -2.62
C SER A 36 -12.11 -3.14 -2.00
N GLY A 37 -13.20 -3.37 -2.75
CA GLY A 37 -14.57 -3.11 -2.27
C GLY A 37 -14.81 -1.67 -1.82
N GLY A 38 -14.12 -0.68 -2.41
CA GLY A 38 -14.22 0.74 -2.02
C GLY A 38 -13.38 1.14 -0.79
N HIS A 39 -12.65 0.21 -0.18
CA HIS A 39 -11.79 0.46 0.97
C HIS A 39 -10.32 0.44 0.58
N ALA A 40 -9.55 1.45 1.02
CA ALA A 40 -8.11 1.45 0.88
C ALA A 40 -7.49 0.40 1.82
N LEU A 41 -6.63 -0.45 1.28
CA LEU A 41 -5.85 -1.45 2.01
C LEU A 41 -4.43 -0.95 2.26
N VAL A 42 -3.83 -0.32 1.24
CA VAL A 42 -2.44 0.16 1.23
C VAL A 42 -2.41 1.55 0.65
N VAL A 43 -1.62 2.43 1.26
CA VAL A 43 -1.26 3.75 0.72
C VAL A 43 0.17 3.69 0.22
N ILE A 44 0.42 4.26 -0.96
CA ILE A 44 1.70 4.29 -1.65
C ILE A 44 2.01 5.74 -2.01
N GLU A 45 3.24 6.17 -1.78
CA GLU A 45 3.69 7.51 -2.14
C GLU A 45 5.09 7.46 -2.76
N PRO A 46 5.47 8.42 -3.60
CA PRO A 46 6.85 8.56 -4.01
C PRO A 46 7.73 8.99 -2.83
N SER A 47 8.86 8.33 -2.69
CA SER A 47 9.93 8.76 -1.78
C SER A 47 10.81 9.79 -2.50
N TYR A 48 11.30 10.79 -1.76
CA TYR A 48 12.17 11.85 -2.28
C TYR A 48 13.45 11.96 -1.42
N GLY A 49 14.49 12.58 -1.98
CA GLY A 49 15.76 12.80 -1.27
C GLY A 49 16.89 11.83 -1.66
N GLY A 50 16.83 11.28 -2.87
CA GLY A 50 17.94 10.53 -3.47
C GLY A 50 18.63 11.31 -4.59
N ASN A 51 19.81 10.85 -5.01
CA ASN A 51 20.63 11.50 -6.05
C ASN A 51 20.08 11.33 -7.49
N SER A 52 18.82 10.93 -7.66
CA SER A 52 18.22 10.78 -8.99
C SER A 52 17.91 12.15 -9.59
N ARG A 53 17.92 12.25 -10.92
CA ARG A 53 17.64 13.49 -11.67
C ARG A 53 16.28 14.13 -11.35
N THR A 54 15.33 13.34 -10.88
CA THR A 54 13.97 13.79 -10.51
C THR A 54 13.79 13.98 -9.01
N GLY A 55 14.84 13.76 -8.21
CA GLY A 55 14.80 13.72 -6.74
C GLY A 55 14.03 12.54 -6.15
N ARG A 56 13.36 11.72 -6.98
CA ARG A 56 12.59 10.54 -6.56
C ARG A 56 13.53 9.39 -6.23
N ASN A 57 13.35 8.81 -5.05
CA ASN A 57 14.16 7.72 -4.52
C ASN A 57 13.30 6.49 -4.24
N GLY A 58 12.47 6.08 -5.20
CA GLY A 58 11.55 4.96 -5.06
C GLY A 58 10.17 5.32 -4.54
N TRP A 59 9.50 4.35 -3.92
CA TRP A 59 8.11 4.40 -3.49
C TRP A 59 7.96 3.80 -2.09
N ASN A 60 7.40 4.57 -1.17
CA ASN A 60 7.05 4.06 0.15
C ASN A 60 5.64 3.49 0.13
N TRP A 61 5.35 2.60 1.07
CA TRP A 61 4.01 2.08 1.30
C TRP A 61 3.74 1.94 2.81
N TRP A 62 2.46 1.99 3.17
CA TRP A 62 1.97 1.65 4.51
C TRP A 62 0.53 1.15 4.44
N LEU A 63 0.09 0.44 5.47
CA LEU A 63 -1.30 -0.03 5.56
C LEU A 63 -2.23 1.15 5.84
N ALA A 64 -3.40 1.18 5.22
CA ALA A 64 -4.33 2.31 5.34
C ALA A 64 -4.84 2.50 6.79
N ASP A 65 -4.91 1.42 7.57
CA ASP A 65 -5.25 1.42 9.00
C ASP A 65 -4.03 1.46 9.92
N GLY A 66 -2.82 1.53 9.36
CA GLY A 66 -1.56 1.46 10.06
C GLY A 66 -0.80 2.79 10.09
N ALA A 67 0.16 2.88 11.01
CA ALA A 67 1.13 3.96 11.00
C ALA A 67 2.04 3.83 9.77
N ARG A 68 2.56 4.98 9.30
CA ARG A 68 3.56 5.02 8.24
C ARG A 68 4.85 4.36 8.72
N THR A 69 5.09 3.14 8.29
CA THR A 69 6.30 2.40 8.66
C THR A 69 7.47 2.84 7.78
N ARG A 70 8.64 3.06 8.38
CA ARG A 70 9.87 3.37 7.64
C ARG A 70 10.41 2.08 7.03
N HIS A 71 10.01 1.78 5.80
CA HIS A 71 10.63 0.76 4.97
C HIS A 71 11.62 1.38 3.99
N GLN A 72 12.55 0.57 3.49
CA GLN A 72 13.34 0.97 2.32
C GLN A 72 12.35 1.21 1.17
N PRO A 73 12.47 2.33 0.44
CA PRO A 73 11.58 2.60 -0.68
C PRO A 73 11.70 1.51 -1.74
N GLU A 74 10.57 1.04 -2.23
CA GLU A 74 10.52 0.09 -3.34
C GLU A 74 10.88 0.78 -4.66
N PRO A 75 11.53 0.09 -5.61
CA PRO A 75 12.00 0.71 -6.83
C PRO A 75 10.86 1.09 -7.80
N SER A 76 9.66 0.51 -7.62
CA SER A 76 8.48 0.87 -8.40
C SER A 76 7.23 0.90 -7.52
N ARG A 77 6.23 1.64 -8.01
CA ARG A 77 4.90 1.72 -7.40
C ARG A 77 4.24 0.34 -7.27
N ASP A 78 4.41 -0.51 -8.27
CA ASP A 78 3.78 -1.83 -8.28
C ASP A 78 4.47 -2.77 -7.27
N LYS A 79 5.80 -2.66 -7.08
CA LYS A 79 6.49 -3.38 -6.00
C LYS A 79 6.05 -2.88 -4.61
N ALA A 80 5.86 -1.58 -4.45
CA ALA A 80 5.25 -1.02 -3.23
C ALA A 80 3.85 -1.57 -2.96
N ALA A 81 3.02 -1.72 -4.00
CA ALA A 81 1.70 -2.33 -3.89
C ALA A 81 1.78 -3.80 -3.46
N ILE A 82 2.64 -4.60 -4.09
CA ILE A 82 2.83 -6.02 -3.75
C ILE A 82 3.34 -6.19 -2.32
N ALA A 83 4.35 -5.41 -1.92
CA ALA A 83 4.89 -5.45 -0.57
C ALA A 83 3.82 -5.07 0.48
N GLY A 84 3.04 -4.02 0.20
CA GLY A 84 1.93 -3.63 1.07
C GLY A 84 0.82 -4.68 1.14
N LEU A 85 0.45 -5.32 0.04
CA LEU A 85 -0.55 -6.40 0.03
C LEU A 85 -0.08 -7.63 0.81
N ALA A 86 1.21 -7.97 0.73
CA ALA A 86 1.79 -9.05 1.53
C ALA A 86 1.73 -8.73 3.03
N ALA A 87 2.05 -7.49 3.41
CA ALA A 87 1.95 -7.04 4.80
C ALA A 87 0.50 -7.01 5.29
N TRP A 88 -0.42 -6.52 4.45
CA TRP A 88 -1.85 -6.52 4.75
C TRP A 88 -2.37 -7.95 4.96
N LYS A 89 -2.02 -8.89 4.08
CA LYS A 89 -2.40 -10.30 4.20
C LYS A 89 -1.97 -10.87 5.53
N ARG A 90 -0.69 -10.64 5.91
CA ARG A 90 -0.14 -11.09 7.18
C ARG A 90 -0.89 -10.52 8.39
N GLN A 91 -1.23 -9.23 8.37
CA GLN A 91 -2.02 -8.60 9.43
C GLN A 91 -3.45 -9.13 9.47
N ALA A 92 -4.06 -9.38 8.32
CA ALA A 92 -5.42 -9.88 8.23
C ALA A 92 -5.53 -11.33 8.75
N THR A 93 -4.50 -12.16 8.56
CA THR A 93 -4.52 -13.59 8.93
C THR A 93 -3.89 -13.90 10.29
N ASN A 94 -3.28 -12.93 10.95
CA ASN A 94 -2.70 -13.07 12.31
C ASN A 94 -3.67 -12.57 13.38
#